data_AF-A0A653M044-F1
#
_entry.id   AF-A0A653M044-F1
#
_cell.length_a   1.000
_cell.length_b   1.000
_cell.length_c   1.000
_cell.angle_alpha   90.00
_cell.angle_beta   90.00
_cell.angle_gamma   90.00
#
_symmetry.space_group_name_H-M   'P 1'
#
loop_
_entity.id
_entity.type
_entity.pdbx_description
1 polymer ?
#
loop_
_entity_poly.entity_id
_entity_poly.type
_entity_poly.pdbx_seq_one_letter_code
_entity_poly.pdbx_strand_id
1 'polypeptide(L)'
;MSAFTIVTTSAVQGSEAAEVNTLTDDFSDASEAVGYARRMADEMIDMAAQLLLDFDYSNVGIYEGDLLDEDVTPDHPALIGVWVLDEEGSAFVPAEEFRQGSTEVEN
;
A
#
# COMPACT_ATOMS: atom_id res chain seq x y z
N MET A 1 6.34 6.05 20.80
CA MET A 1 5.54 5.32 19.79
C MET A 1 4.65 6.34 19.14
N SER A 2 4.51 6.23 17.84
CA SER A 2 3.66 7.07 17.01
C SER A 2 2.71 6.17 16.24
N ALA A 3 1.47 6.64 16.04
CA ALA A 3 0.50 5.92 15.24
C ALA A 3 0.88 5.97 13.76
N PHE A 4 0.67 4.86 13.05
CA PHE A 4 0.76 4.78 11.60
C PHE A 4 -0.45 4.02 11.08
N THR A 5 -0.92 4.43 9.91
CA THR A 5 -2.00 3.78 9.19
C THR A 5 -1.45 3.03 7.99
N ILE A 6 -1.78 1.76 7.86
CA ILE A 6 -1.43 0.88 6.75
C ILE A 6 -2.70 0.62 5.95
N VAL A 7 -2.63 0.87 4.65
CA VAL A 7 -3.73 0.64 3.72
C VAL A 7 -3.33 -0.45 2.74
N THR A 8 -4.06 -1.55 2.74
CA THR A 8 -3.91 -2.63 1.79
C THR A 8 -4.98 -2.50 0.71
N THR A 9 -4.55 -2.31 -0.53
CA THR A 9 -5.42 -2.34 -1.71
C THR A 9 -5.17 -3.65 -2.45
N SER A 10 -6.23 -4.41 -2.71
CA SER A 10 -6.17 -5.67 -3.46
C SER A 10 -7.23 -5.69 -4.54
N ALA A 11 -6.81 -5.91 -5.78
CA ALA A 11 -7.69 -6.11 -6.93
C ALA A 11 -7.60 -7.56 -7.42
N VAL A 12 -8.69 -8.06 -8.00
CA VAL A 12 -8.78 -9.42 -8.54
C VAL A 12 -8.90 -9.32 -10.06
N GLN A 13 -8.18 -10.18 -10.78
CA GLN A 13 -8.23 -10.23 -12.24
C GLN A 13 -9.66 -10.47 -12.74
N GLY A 14 -10.11 -9.60 -13.64
CA GLY A 14 -11.46 -9.65 -14.19
C GLY A 14 -12.57 -9.14 -13.25
N SER A 15 -12.21 -8.55 -12.12
CA SER A 15 -13.11 -7.77 -11.25
C SER A 15 -12.91 -6.27 -11.50
N GLU A 16 -14.01 -5.51 -11.50
CA GLU A 16 -13.97 -4.04 -11.55
C GLU A 16 -13.88 -3.40 -10.15
N ALA A 17 -13.92 -4.21 -9.10
CA ALA A 17 -13.86 -3.75 -7.71
C ALA A 17 -12.53 -4.12 -7.06
N ALA A 18 -11.88 -3.13 -6.46
CA ALA A 18 -10.76 -3.32 -5.53
C ALA A 18 -11.30 -3.35 -4.10
N GLU A 19 -10.69 -4.19 -3.27
CA GLU A 19 -10.90 -4.21 -1.83
C GLU A 19 -9.84 -3.37 -1.14
N VAL A 20 -10.27 -2.49 -0.24
CA VAL A 20 -9.40 -1.63 0.56
C VAL A 20 -9.59 -1.98 2.02
N ASN A 21 -8.49 -2.33 2.68
CA ASN A 21 -8.46 -2.62 4.11
C ASN A 21 -7.50 -1.67 4.81
N THR A 22 -7.91 -1.15 5.96
CA THR A 22 -7.12 -0.19 6.74
C THR A 22 -6.82 -0.76 8.12
N LEU A 23 -5.57 -0.64 8.55
CA LEU A 23 -5.08 -1.01 9.87
C LEU A 23 -4.32 0.17 10.46
N THR A 24 -4.62 0.57 11.69
CA THR A 24 -3.79 1.53 12.44
C THR A 24 -3.15 0.85 13.63
N ASP A 25 -1.87 1.11 13.84
CA ASP A 25 -1.11 0.58 14.97
C ASP A 25 0.00 1.57 15.40
N ASP A 26 0.52 1.37 16.61
CA ASP A 26 1.61 2.15 17.19
C ASP A 26 2.97 1.51 16.89
N PHE A 27 3.86 2.27 16.25
CA PHE A 27 5.22 1.84 15.96
C PHE A 27 6.25 2.74 16.67
N SER A 28 7.47 2.25 16.83
CA SER A 28 8.59 3.01 17.41
C SER A 28 8.99 4.17 16.51
N ASP A 29 9.02 3.93 15.18
CA ASP A 29 9.32 4.89 14.13
C ASP A 29 8.81 4.41 12.76
N ALA A 30 9.00 5.24 11.73
CA ALA A 30 8.59 4.95 10.35
C ALA A 30 9.33 3.74 9.73
N SER A 31 10.58 3.47 10.12
CA SER A 31 11.34 2.32 9.62
C SER A 31 10.71 1.01 10.09
N GLU A 32 10.22 0.96 11.33
CA GLU A 32 9.49 -0.19 11.86
C GLU A 32 8.16 -0.40 11.10
N ALA A 33 7.38 0.66 10.89
CA ALA A 33 6.13 0.60 10.13
C ALA A 33 6.35 0.12 8.69
N VAL A 34 7.37 0.65 8.00
CA VAL A 34 7.75 0.22 6.64
C VAL A 34 8.15 -1.26 6.61
N GLY A 35 8.90 -1.74 7.60
CA GLY A 35 9.29 -3.14 7.72
C GLY A 35 8.12 -4.08 8.05
N TYR A 36 7.14 -3.62 8.81
CA TYR A 36 5.89 -4.34 9.03
C TYR A 36 5.08 -4.45 7.73
N ALA A 37 4.89 -3.34 7.02
CA ALA A 37 4.15 -3.29 5.76
C ALA A 37 4.80 -4.16 4.67
N ARG A 38 6.14 -4.25 4.65
CA ARG A 38 6.87 -5.18 3.76
C ARG A 38 6.42 -6.63 3.96
N ARG A 39 6.31 -7.07 5.21
CA ARG A 39 5.88 -8.46 5.49
C ARG A 39 4.45 -8.71 5.00
N MET A 40 3.56 -7.72 5.14
CA MET A 40 2.21 -7.82 4.57
C MET A 40 2.24 -7.91 3.04
N ALA A 41 3.05 -7.07 2.39
CA ALA A 41 3.24 -7.10 0.94
C ALA A 41 3.76 -8.47 0.45
N ASP A 42 4.78 -9.01 1.13
CA ASP A 42 5.33 -10.33 0.80
C ASP A 42 4.28 -11.45 1.01
N GLU A 43 3.48 -11.38 2.09
CA GLU A 43 2.37 -12.32 2.33
C GLU A 43 1.28 -12.23 1.25
N MET A 44 0.97 -11.02 0.74
CA MET A 44 0.03 -10.84 -0.36
C MET A 44 0.54 -11.49 -1.65
N ILE A 45 1.83 -11.34 -1.95
CA ILE A 45 2.46 -11.97 -3.13
C ILE A 45 2.40 -13.49 -3.02
N ASP A 46 2.71 -14.06 -1.85
CA ASP A 46 2.63 -15.51 -1.62
C ASP A 46 1.20 -16.06 -1.85
N MET A 47 0.18 -15.24 -1.63
CA MET A 47 -1.22 -15.58 -1.87
C MET A 47 -1.74 -15.16 -3.25
N ALA A 48 -0.98 -14.40 -4.05
CA ALA A 48 -1.47 -13.73 -5.24
C ALA A 48 -2.11 -14.69 -6.26
N ALA A 49 -1.47 -15.84 -6.51
CA ALA A 49 -2.01 -16.85 -7.43
C ALA A 49 -3.32 -17.48 -6.94
N GLN A 50 -3.48 -17.64 -5.62
CA GLN A 50 -4.71 -18.19 -5.03
C GLN A 50 -5.85 -17.18 -5.04
N LEU A 51 -5.51 -15.90 -4.89
CA LEU A 51 -6.45 -14.77 -4.87
C LEU A 51 -6.73 -14.20 -6.28
N LEU A 52 -6.04 -14.70 -7.31
CA LEU A 52 -6.06 -14.13 -8.66
C LEU A 52 -5.78 -12.62 -8.63
N LEU A 53 -4.78 -12.22 -7.84
CA LEU A 53 -4.46 -10.82 -7.62
C LEU A 53 -4.07 -10.15 -8.94
N ASP A 54 -4.58 -8.95 -9.15
CA ASP A 54 -4.13 -8.04 -10.19
C ASP A 54 -3.08 -7.10 -9.59
N PHE A 55 -1.82 -7.33 -9.95
CA PHE A 55 -0.68 -6.60 -9.42
C PHE A 55 -0.68 -5.12 -9.82
N ASP A 56 -1.24 -4.78 -10.98
CA ASP A 56 -1.27 -3.40 -11.47
C ASP A 56 -2.10 -2.47 -10.57
N TYR A 57 -3.02 -3.05 -9.80
CA TYR A 57 -3.95 -2.32 -8.92
C TYR A 57 -3.84 -2.73 -7.44
N SER A 58 -2.84 -3.54 -7.07
CA SER A 58 -2.67 -4.03 -5.69
C SER A 58 -1.39 -3.51 -5.05
N ASN A 59 -1.51 -3.00 -3.82
CA ASN A 59 -0.38 -2.38 -3.11
C ASN A 59 -0.62 -2.30 -1.59
N VAL A 60 0.44 -1.96 -0.85
CA VAL A 60 0.37 -1.65 0.59
C VAL A 60 0.96 -0.26 0.85
N GLY A 61 0.10 0.71 1.16
CA GLY A 61 0.48 2.09 1.50
C GLY A 61 0.73 2.27 2.99
N ILE A 62 1.70 3.11 3.34
CA ILE A 62 2.00 3.50 4.73
C ILE A 62 1.81 5.00 4.90
N TYR A 63 1.06 5.39 5.92
CA TYR A 63 0.74 6.76 6.26
C TYR A 63 1.13 7.06 7.70
N GLU A 64 1.62 8.29 7.94
CA GLU A 64 1.87 8.79 9.29
C GLU A 64 0.55 9.18 9.98
N GLY A 65 0.38 8.77 11.23
CA GLY A 65 -0.78 9.10 12.05
C GLY A 65 -1.87 8.04 12.08
N ASP A 66 -2.85 8.27 12.95
CA ASP A 66 -4.10 7.51 13.02
C ASP A 66 -5.13 8.16 12.10
N LEU A 67 -5.45 7.48 10.99
CA LEU A 67 -6.31 7.97 9.93
C LEU A 67 -7.55 7.08 9.74
N LEU A 68 -7.95 6.27 10.74
CA LEU A 68 -9.08 5.33 10.60
C LEU A 68 -10.40 5.99 10.24
N ASP A 69 -10.60 7.23 10.71
CA ASP A 69 -11.81 8.02 10.47
C ASP A 69 -11.69 8.93 9.22
N GLU A 70 -10.57 8.87 8.51
CA GLU A 70 -10.28 9.71 7.34
C GLU A 70 -10.43 8.94 6.01
N ASP A 71 -10.73 9.68 4.94
CA ASP A 71 -10.73 9.13 3.58
C ASP A 71 -9.29 9.12 3.05
N VAL A 72 -8.61 7.99 3.25
CA VAL A 72 -7.19 7.84 2.92
C VAL A 72 -7.04 7.48 1.44
N THR A 73 -6.46 8.41 0.69
CA THR A 73 -6.11 8.23 -0.73
C THR A 73 -4.60 8.31 -0.93
N PRO A 74 -4.05 7.84 -2.07
CA PRO A 74 -2.62 7.96 -2.35
C PRO A 74 -2.10 9.42 -2.43
N ASP A 75 -2.98 10.39 -2.66
CA ASP A 75 -2.64 11.82 -2.64
C ASP A 75 -2.59 12.41 -1.22
N HIS A 76 -3.00 11.64 -0.21
CA HIS A 76 -3.03 12.10 1.17
C HIS A 76 -1.63 12.57 1.62
N PRO A 77 -1.50 13.75 2.25
CA PRO A 77 -0.20 14.33 2.59
C PRO A 77 0.61 13.48 3.55
N ALA A 78 -0.07 12.67 4.37
CA ALA A 78 0.57 11.76 5.33
C ALA A 78 1.18 10.50 4.70
N LEU A 79 1.00 10.26 3.38
CA LEU A 79 1.62 9.12 2.72
C LEU A 79 3.15 9.20 2.85
N ILE A 80 3.75 8.13 3.35
CA ILE A 80 5.20 7.93 3.47
C ILE A 80 5.72 7.23 2.21
N GLY A 81 5.00 6.21 1.76
CA GLY A 81 5.33 5.45 0.56
C GLY A 81 4.47 4.20 0.43
N VAL A 82 4.74 3.42 -0.61
CA VAL A 82 3.91 2.30 -1.03
C VAL A 82 4.81 1.11 -1.36
N TRP A 83 4.44 -0.07 -0.90
CA TRP A 83 4.95 -1.33 -1.44
C TRP A 83 4.12 -1.71 -2.66
N VAL A 84 4.73 -1.58 -3.83
CA VAL A 84 4.18 -2.06 -5.11
C VAL A 84 4.55 -3.54 -5.25
N LEU A 85 3.61 -4.34 -5.75
CA LEU A 85 3.71 -5.79 -5.84
C LEU A 85 3.80 -6.21 -7.31
N ASP A 86 4.61 -7.19 -7.61
CA ASP A 86 4.65 -7.86 -8.91
C ASP A 86 4.98 -9.36 -8.76
N GLU A 87 5.13 -10.05 -9.90
CA GLU A 87 5.47 -11.48 -9.93
C GLU A 87 6.90 -11.78 -9.44
N GLU A 88 7.79 -10.79 -9.42
CA GLU A 88 9.20 -10.93 -9.00
C GLU A 88 9.38 -10.60 -7.50
N GLY A 89 8.49 -9.80 -6.91
CA GLY A 89 8.47 -9.49 -5.49
C GLY A 89 7.79 -8.16 -5.15
N SER A 90 8.23 -7.54 -4.06
CA SER A 90 7.75 -6.24 -3.59
C SER A 90 8.85 -5.18 -3.67
N ALA A 91 8.47 -3.97 -4.10
CA ALA A 91 9.36 -2.81 -4.18
C ALA A 91 8.77 -1.61 -3.44
N PHE A 92 9.58 -0.96 -2.61
CA PHE A 92 9.15 0.24 -1.90
C PHE A 92 9.36 1.48 -2.76
N VAL A 93 8.27 2.22 -3.00
CA VAL A 93 8.26 3.48 -3.72
C VAL A 93 7.93 4.60 -2.73
N PRO A 94 8.84 5.57 -2.49
CA PRO A 94 8.57 6.71 -1.63
C PRO A 94 7.39 7.55 -2.15
N ALA A 95 6.67 8.22 -1.25
CA ALA A 95 5.47 8.98 -1.61
C ALA A 95 5.69 10.03 -2.71
N GLU A 96 6.84 10.72 -2.70
CA GLU A 96 7.17 11.72 -3.72
C GLU A 96 7.28 11.08 -5.11
N GLU A 97 7.95 9.93 -5.22
CA GLU A 97 8.09 9.19 -6.48
C GLU A 97 6.76 8.58 -6.93
N PHE A 98 6.00 8.00 -6.00
CA PHE A 98 4.70 7.37 -6.28
C PHE A 98 3.70 8.38 -6.87
N ARG A 99 3.66 9.60 -6.33
CA ARG A 99 2.80 10.69 -6.84
C ARG A 99 3.25 11.20 -8.22
N GLN A 100 4.55 11.23 -8.47
CA GLN A 100 5.09 11.62 -9.79
C GLN A 100 4.76 10.57 -10.86
N GLY A 101 4.92 9.28 -10.57
CA GLY A 101 4.57 8.19 -11.48
C GLY A 101 3.07 8.09 -11.78
N SER A 102 2.21 8.48 -10.84
CA SER A 102 0.76 8.58 -11.04
C SER A 102 0.36 9.68 -12.05
N THR A 103 1.27 10.59 -12.37
CA THR A 103 1.04 11.72 -13.29
C THR A 103 1.32 11.37 -14.76
N GLU A 104 1.96 10.22 -15.07
CA GLU A 104 2.34 9.84 -16.45
C GLU A 104 1.28 9.02 -17.22
N VAL A 105 0.02 9.07 -16.83
CA VAL A 105 -1.09 8.57 -17.67
C VAL A 105 -1.68 9.74 -18.47
N GLU A 106 -0.88 10.32 -19.37
CA GLU A 106 -1.38 11.26 -20.39
C GLU A 106 -1.64 10.52 -21.71
N ASN A 107 -2.89 10.66 -22.19
CA ASN A 107 -3.48 10.16 -23.45
C ASN A 107 -2.56 10.01 -24.67
#